data_AF-A0A9X0J821-F1
#
_entry.id   AF-A0A9X0J821-F1
#
_cell.length_a   1.000
_cell.length_b   1.000
_cell.length_c   1.000
_cell.angle_alpha   90.00
_cell.angle_beta   90.00
_cell.angle_gamma   90.00
#
_symmetry.space_group_name_H-M   'P 1'
#
loop_
_entity.id
_entity.type
_entity.pdbx_description
1 polymer ?
#
loop_
_entity_poly.entity_id
_entity_poly.type
_entity_poly.pdbx_seq_one_letter_code
_entity_poly.pdbx_strand_id
1 'polypeptide(L)'
;MKIEIPTMNGFIPDCYGKFANADQKIEGKPSRSFPIFITDAPDKAKTLAVYFRDFDSVPVCGFTWIHWLAANLPVRDVPANISHSKNSSLDFVQGNNSNISKFLGENSGPVEGYTGPMPPDKTHYYTLTVYALDTKLDLKDGYWLNDFLRKIEGHIIDSATISVPSRAK
;
A
#
# COMPACT_ATOMS: atom_id res chain seq x y z
N MET A 1 -8.43 2.24 -16.51
CA MET A 1 -9.01 1.81 -15.23
C MET A 1 -9.15 2.98 -14.27
N LYS A 2 -10.00 2.87 -13.26
CA LYS A 2 -10.18 3.87 -12.19
C LYS A 2 -10.02 3.22 -10.83
N ILE A 3 -9.50 3.99 -9.89
CA ILE A 3 -9.31 3.55 -8.50
C ILE A 3 -10.35 4.23 -7.63
N GLU A 4 -11.04 3.44 -6.83
CA GLU A 4 -11.92 3.93 -5.76
C GLU A 4 -11.49 3.29 -4.43
N ILE A 5 -11.51 4.09 -3.38
CA ILE A 5 -11.23 3.66 -2.01
C ILE A 5 -12.24 4.34 -1.07
N PRO A 6 -12.54 3.76 0.10
CA PRO A 6 -13.40 4.42 1.08
C PRO A 6 -12.73 5.70 1.60
N THR A 7 -13.52 6.76 1.70
CA THR A 7 -13.14 7.99 2.39
C THR A 7 -14.21 8.37 3.41
N MET A 8 -13.80 9.02 4.50
CA MET A 8 -14.69 9.57 5.51
C MET A 8 -14.35 11.05 5.67
N ASN A 9 -15.31 11.93 5.35
CA ASN A 9 -15.09 13.38 5.30
C ASN A 9 -13.91 13.80 4.42
N GLY A 10 -13.66 13.07 3.32
CA GLY A 10 -12.57 13.32 2.39
C GLY A 10 -11.21 12.75 2.79
N PHE A 11 -11.09 12.05 3.93
CA PHE A 11 -9.85 11.43 4.40
C PHE A 11 -9.90 9.90 4.33
N ILE A 12 -8.72 9.27 4.32
CA ILE A 12 -8.60 7.84 4.62
C ILE A 12 -9.21 7.58 6.01
N PRO A 13 -10.16 6.63 6.15
CA PRO A 13 -10.79 6.34 7.43
C PRO A 13 -9.78 5.95 8.53
N ASP A 14 -10.06 6.35 9.76
CA ASP A 14 -9.16 6.21 10.90
C ASP A 14 -8.71 4.76 11.15
N CYS A 15 -9.58 3.78 10.88
CA CYS A 15 -9.27 2.35 11.03
C CYS A 15 -8.15 1.84 10.11
N TYR A 16 -7.69 2.65 9.15
CA TYR A 16 -6.57 2.36 8.26
C TYR A 16 -5.34 3.25 8.50
N GLY A 17 -5.42 4.22 9.43
CA GLY A 17 -4.40 5.24 9.66
C GLY A 17 -4.11 5.53 11.14
N LYS A 18 -3.53 6.70 11.44
CA LYS A 18 -2.96 7.08 12.75
C LYS A 18 -3.86 6.75 13.95
N PHE A 19 -5.17 6.96 13.78
CA PHE A 19 -6.19 6.85 14.81
C PHE A 19 -6.84 5.46 14.87
N ALA A 20 -6.29 4.46 14.19
CA ALA A 20 -6.76 3.09 14.25
C ALA A 20 -6.74 2.57 15.70
N ASN A 21 -7.70 1.70 16.02
CA ASN A 21 -7.80 1.07 17.32
C ASN A 21 -6.61 0.12 17.56
N ALA A 22 -6.37 -0.26 18.82
CA ALA A 22 -5.23 -1.10 19.18
C ALA A 22 -5.25 -2.48 18.49
N ASP A 23 -6.42 -3.05 18.25
CA ASP A 23 -6.64 -4.32 17.54
C ASP A 23 -6.39 -4.22 16.02
N GLN A 24 -6.22 -3.01 15.50
CA GLN A 24 -5.94 -2.69 14.09
C GLN A 24 -4.48 -2.25 13.87
N LYS A 25 -3.65 -2.42 14.89
CA LYS A 25 -2.23 -2.07 14.90
C LYS A 25 -1.36 -3.29 15.13
N ILE A 26 -0.21 -3.32 14.48
CA ILE A 26 0.90 -4.23 14.79
C ILE A 26 2.03 -3.37 15.31
N GLU A 27 2.53 -3.65 16.51
CA GLU A 27 3.61 -2.89 17.16
C GLU A 27 3.33 -1.37 17.20
N GLY A 28 2.06 -1.01 17.45
CA GLY A 28 1.63 0.39 17.53
C GLY A 28 1.46 1.10 16.18
N LYS A 29 1.80 0.46 15.05
CA LYS A 29 1.56 1.00 13.71
C LYS A 29 0.25 0.51 13.11
N PRO A 30 -0.53 1.38 12.44
CA PRO A 30 -1.73 0.94 11.73
C PRO A 30 -1.35 -0.12 10.70
N SER A 31 -2.00 -1.28 10.73
CA SER A 31 -1.66 -2.41 9.85
C SER A 31 -2.86 -2.93 9.05
N ARG A 32 -4.06 -2.45 9.33
CA ARG A 32 -5.24 -2.78 8.50
C ARG A 32 -5.17 -2.04 7.17
N SER A 33 -5.03 -2.76 6.06
CA SER A 33 -5.11 -2.17 4.71
C SER A 33 -6.56 -1.80 4.36
N PHE A 34 -6.74 -0.70 3.62
CA PHE A 34 -8.04 -0.33 3.06
C PHE A 34 -8.37 -1.18 1.81
N PRO A 35 -9.66 -1.39 1.50
CA PRO A 35 -10.04 -2.05 0.25
C PRO A 35 -9.73 -1.12 -0.95
N ILE A 36 -9.38 -1.72 -2.08
CA ILE A 36 -9.14 -0.99 -3.34
C ILE A 36 -10.08 -1.55 -4.39
N PHE A 37 -11.01 -0.71 -4.85
CA PHE A 37 -11.95 -1.05 -5.91
C PHE A 37 -11.41 -0.56 -7.24
N ILE A 38 -11.49 -1.41 -8.26
CA ILE A 38 -11.02 -1.10 -9.60
C ILE A 38 -12.16 -1.26 -10.59
N THR A 39 -12.53 -0.17 -11.25
CA THR A 39 -13.43 -0.19 -12.40
C THR A 39 -12.64 -0.02 -13.69
N ASP A 40 -13.22 -0.46 -14.81
CA ASP A 40 -12.63 -0.29 -16.15
C ASP A 40 -11.19 -0.88 -16.25
N ALA A 41 -10.91 -1.98 -15.53
CA ALA A 41 -9.68 -2.75 -15.68
C ALA A 41 -9.60 -3.35 -17.09
N PRO A 42 -8.44 -3.32 -17.78
CA PRO A 42 -8.32 -3.93 -19.09
C PRO A 42 -8.63 -5.44 -19.05
N ASP A 43 -9.34 -5.95 -20.06
CA ASP A 43 -9.70 -7.38 -20.14
C ASP A 43 -8.49 -8.33 -20.16
N LYS A 44 -7.33 -7.83 -20.63
CA LYS A 44 -6.07 -8.59 -20.66
C LYS A 44 -5.33 -8.60 -19.33
N ALA A 45 -5.78 -7.86 -18.32
CA ALA A 45 -5.15 -7.82 -17.02
C ALA A 45 -5.29 -9.19 -16.33
N LYS A 46 -4.18 -9.75 -15.88
CA LYS A 46 -4.13 -10.99 -15.12
C LYS A 46 -3.99 -10.76 -13.62
N THR A 47 -3.23 -9.74 -13.24
CA THR A 47 -3.04 -9.35 -11.84
C THR A 47 -2.94 -7.84 -11.70
N LEU A 48 -3.15 -7.35 -10.47
CA LEU A 48 -2.76 -5.99 -10.10
C LEU A 48 -1.46 -6.00 -9.28
N ALA A 49 -0.80 -4.86 -9.32
CA ALA A 49 0.25 -4.50 -8.39
C ALA A 49 -0.03 -3.11 -7.81
N VAL A 50 0.35 -2.89 -6.55
CA VAL A 50 0.10 -1.67 -5.79
C VAL A 50 1.43 -1.10 -5.29
N TYR A 51 1.59 0.21 -5.47
CA TYR A 51 2.63 1.00 -4.82
C TYR A 51 2.00 2.17 -4.08
N PHE A 52 1.93 2.05 -2.75
CA PHE A 52 1.39 3.07 -1.85
C PHE A 52 2.52 3.76 -1.11
N ARG A 53 2.58 5.09 -1.18
CA ARG A 53 3.71 5.87 -0.67
C ARG A 53 3.32 7.26 -0.18
N ASP A 54 4.20 7.88 0.58
CA ASP A 54 4.08 9.23 1.11
C ASP A 54 5.25 10.08 0.60
N PHE A 55 4.96 11.15 -0.13
CA PHE A 55 5.98 12.13 -0.54
C PHE A 55 6.16 13.23 0.49
N ASP A 56 5.15 13.50 1.33
CA ASP A 56 5.22 14.48 2.40
C ASP A 56 6.13 14.01 3.55
N SER A 57 6.56 12.75 3.55
CA SER A 57 7.60 12.24 4.45
C SER A 57 9.00 12.78 4.13
N VAL A 58 9.26 13.27 2.91
CA VAL A 58 10.58 13.79 2.52
C VAL A 58 11.09 14.90 3.44
N PRO A 59 10.33 15.99 3.71
CA PRO A 59 10.76 17.01 4.67
C PRO A 59 10.78 16.53 6.13
N VAL A 60 10.18 15.38 6.44
CA VAL A 60 10.11 14.83 7.81
C VAL A 60 11.29 13.91 8.12
N CYS A 61 11.63 13.00 7.21
CA CYS A 61 12.64 11.96 7.43
C CYS A 61 13.67 11.81 6.30
N GLY A 62 13.63 12.69 5.28
CA GLY A 62 14.64 12.75 4.21
C GLY A 62 14.41 11.82 3.03
N PHE A 63 13.31 11.06 2.99
CA PHE A 63 12.99 10.16 1.87
C PHE A 63 11.48 9.90 1.75
N THR A 64 11.05 9.47 0.56
CA THR A 64 9.68 9.00 0.30
C THR A 64 9.39 7.73 1.08
N TRP A 65 8.33 7.72 1.88
CA TRP A 65 7.97 6.56 2.68
C TRP A 65 7.17 5.56 1.85
N ILE A 66 7.63 4.32 1.77
CA ILE A 66 6.90 3.21 1.19
C ILE A 66 5.95 2.69 2.25
N HIS A 67 4.64 2.79 2.02
CA HIS A 67 3.61 2.28 2.90
C HIS A 67 3.14 0.88 2.52
N TRP A 68 3.15 0.55 1.23
CA TRP A 68 2.80 -0.79 0.78
C TRP A 68 3.34 -1.07 -0.62
N LEU A 69 3.94 -2.25 -0.78
CA LEU A 69 4.19 -2.90 -2.05
C LEU A 69 3.47 -4.24 -2.06
N ALA A 70 2.59 -4.44 -3.03
CA ALA A 70 1.91 -5.71 -3.24
C ALA A 70 1.84 -6.03 -4.73
N ALA A 71 1.98 -7.30 -5.07
CA ALA A 71 1.91 -7.79 -6.44
C ALA A 71 1.07 -9.06 -6.47
N ASN A 72 0.63 -9.44 -7.68
CA ASN A 72 -0.21 -10.61 -7.91
C ASN A 72 -1.59 -10.49 -7.24
N LEU A 73 -2.07 -9.27 -7.03
CA LEU A 73 -3.39 -9.01 -6.46
C LEU A 73 -4.52 -9.34 -7.48
N PRO A 74 -5.74 -9.61 -7.01
CA PRO A 74 -6.90 -9.77 -7.88
C PRO A 74 -7.14 -8.53 -8.76
N VAL A 75 -7.59 -8.74 -10.01
CA VAL A 75 -7.84 -7.68 -11.00
C VAL A 75 -8.99 -6.73 -10.62
N ARG A 76 -9.84 -7.15 -9.68
CA ARG A 76 -10.96 -6.38 -9.13
C ARG A 76 -11.05 -6.60 -7.63
N ASP A 77 -11.53 -5.58 -6.92
CA ASP A 77 -11.96 -5.64 -5.52
C ASP A 77 -10.92 -6.24 -4.56
N VAL A 78 -9.79 -5.53 -4.36
CA VAL A 78 -8.80 -5.90 -3.35
C VAL A 78 -9.44 -5.73 -1.96
N PRO A 79 -9.58 -6.79 -1.16
CA PRO A 79 -10.31 -6.72 0.10
C PRO A 79 -9.56 -5.93 1.16
N ALA A 80 -10.34 -5.32 2.07
CA ALA A 80 -9.80 -4.69 3.26
C ALA A 80 -9.05 -5.71 4.13
N ASN A 81 -8.02 -5.24 4.83
CA ASN A 81 -7.22 -6.03 5.75
C ASN A 81 -6.46 -7.22 5.11
N ILE A 82 -6.38 -7.33 3.79
CA ILE A 82 -5.72 -8.46 3.11
C ILE A 82 -4.26 -8.62 3.54
N SER A 83 -3.55 -7.51 3.78
CA SER A 83 -2.10 -7.51 4.00
C SER A 83 -1.64 -8.34 5.21
N HIS A 84 -2.44 -8.38 6.27
CA HIS A 84 -2.09 -9.04 7.54
C HIS A 84 -3.20 -10.00 8.02
N SER A 85 -4.16 -10.31 7.15
CA SER A 85 -5.23 -11.26 7.47
C SER A 85 -4.70 -12.69 7.47
N LYS A 86 -4.79 -13.36 8.62
CA LYS A 86 -4.44 -14.79 8.78
C LYS A 86 -5.35 -15.74 7.99
N ASN A 87 -6.49 -15.24 7.52
CA ASN A 87 -7.52 -16.03 6.83
C ASN A 87 -7.62 -15.67 5.34
N SER A 88 -6.65 -14.92 4.78
CA SER A 88 -6.64 -14.65 3.34
C SER A 88 -6.31 -15.93 2.57
N SER A 89 -7.23 -16.39 1.74
CA SER A 89 -6.98 -17.47 0.77
C SER A 89 -6.43 -16.97 -0.57
N LEU A 90 -6.17 -15.66 -0.69
CA LEU A 90 -5.69 -15.05 -1.91
C LEU A 90 -4.17 -15.24 -2.04
N ASP A 91 -3.76 -15.70 -3.22
CA ASP A 91 -2.36 -15.92 -3.59
C ASP A 91 -1.77 -14.63 -4.20
N PHE A 92 -1.16 -13.82 -3.33
CA PHE A 92 -0.47 -12.58 -3.68
C PHE A 92 0.81 -12.46 -2.85
N VAL A 93 1.72 -11.56 -3.24
CA VAL A 93 3.01 -11.37 -2.56
C VAL A 93 3.25 -9.91 -2.20
N GLN A 94 3.97 -9.67 -1.12
CA GLN A 94 4.19 -8.34 -0.55
C GLN A 94 5.67 -8.03 -0.37
N GLY A 95 6.02 -6.77 -0.61
CA GLY A 95 7.38 -6.27 -0.44
C GLY A 95 7.63 -5.68 0.94
N ASN A 96 8.89 -5.33 1.16
CA ASN A 96 9.30 -4.53 2.30
C ASN A 96 8.78 -3.09 2.18
N ASN A 97 8.39 -2.51 3.31
CA ASN A 97 8.00 -1.12 3.47
C ASN A 97 9.10 -0.32 4.20
N SER A 98 8.93 0.99 4.36
CA SER A 98 9.98 1.85 4.91
C SER A 98 10.28 1.66 6.40
N ASN A 99 9.49 0.88 7.15
CA ASN A 99 9.80 0.55 8.54
C ASN A 99 11.14 -0.18 8.67
N ILE A 100 11.61 -0.88 7.63
CA ILE A 100 12.92 -1.56 7.64
C ILE A 100 14.14 -0.61 7.62
N SER A 101 13.92 0.70 7.43
CA SER A 101 15.00 1.67 7.33
C SER A 101 15.87 1.67 8.59
N LYS A 102 17.17 1.42 8.42
CA LYS A 102 18.19 1.48 9.49
C LYS A 102 18.35 2.86 10.15
N PHE A 103 17.75 3.89 9.56
CA PHE A 103 17.73 5.25 10.11
C PHE A 103 16.57 5.47 11.08
N LEU A 104 15.68 4.49 11.22
CA LEU A 104 14.65 4.45 12.26
C LEU A 104 15.23 3.79 13.52
N GLY A 105 14.75 4.21 14.69
CA GLY A 105 15.06 3.53 15.95
C GLY A 105 14.44 2.12 16.03
N GLU A 106 14.76 1.37 17.08
CA GLU A 106 14.22 0.02 17.31
C GLU A 106 12.67 0.03 17.35
N ASN A 107 12.04 -0.97 16.72
CA ASN A 107 10.59 -1.24 16.66
C ASN A 107 9.75 -0.22 15.89
N SER A 108 9.91 -0.18 14.57
CA SER A 108 9.21 0.70 13.64
C SER A 108 7.87 0.13 13.12
N GLY A 109 7.45 -1.08 13.49
CA GLY A 109 6.24 -1.73 12.97
C GLY A 109 6.55 -2.89 12.01
N PRO A 110 5.51 -3.49 11.39
CA PRO A 110 5.72 -4.57 10.43
C PRO A 110 6.56 -4.04 9.25
N VAL A 111 7.66 -4.74 8.94
CA VAL A 111 8.60 -4.37 7.87
C VAL A 111 8.15 -4.84 6.49
N GLU A 112 7.28 -5.85 6.44
CA GLU A 112 6.67 -6.39 5.22
C GLU A 112 5.17 -6.09 5.18
N GLY A 113 4.64 -5.88 3.97
CA GLY A 113 3.23 -5.59 3.77
C GLY A 113 2.85 -4.14 4.13
N TYR A 114 1.55 -3.93 4.34
CA TYR A 114 0.96 -2.61 4.59
C TYR A 114 1.35 -2.07 5.96
N THR A 115 1.80 -0.81 5.96
CA THR A 115 1.84 0.04 7.15
C THR A 115 1.05 1.32 6.84
N GLY A 116 0.08 1.66 7.68
CA GLY A 116 -0.88 2.70 7.37
C GLY A 116 -0.36 4.12 7.59
N PRO A 117 -1.05 5.13 7.02
CA PRO A 117 -0.75 6.53 7.24
C PRO A 117 -0.64 6.89 8.72
N MET A 118 0.50 7.45 9.14
CA MET A 118 0.71 7.91 10.51
C MET A 118 1.48 9.24 10.52
N PRO A 119 0.94 10.30 9.88
CA PRO A 119 1.71 11.52 9.70
C PRO A 119 1.95 12.22 11.06
N PRO A 120 3.18 12.64 11.36
CA PRO A 120 3.54 13.13 12.70
C PRO A 120 3.18 14.60 12.93
N ASP A 121 3.23 15.44 11.89
CA ASP A 121 3.23 16.90 11.96
C ASP A 121 1.95 17.54 11.41
N LYS A 122 1.49 17.13 10.23
CA LYS A 122 0.32 17.70 9.53
C LYS A 122 -0.39 16.65 8.68
N THR A 123 -1.54 16.98 8.11
CA THR A 123 -2.18 16.11 7.11
C THR A 123 -1.22 15.87 5.95
N HIS A 124 -0.98 14.61 5.63
CA HIS A 124 -0.17 14.19 4.49
C HIS A 124 -1.07 13.68 3.36
N TYR A 125 -0.59 13.82 2.13
CA TYR A 125 -1.21 13.27 0.93
C TYR A 125 -0.47 12.03 0.46
N TYR A 126 -1.14 10.88 0.61
CA TYR A 126 -0.58 9.59 0.24
C TYR A 126 -0.90 9.28 -1.22
N THR A 127 0.10 8.81 -1.96
CA THR A 127 -0.05 8.45 -3.37
C THR A 127 -0.20 6.95 -3.51
N LEU A 128 -1.36 6.52 -4.00
CA LEU A 128 -1.63 5.14 -4.36
C LEU A 128 -1.55 5.00 -5.87
N THR A 129 -0.58 4.22 -6.36
CA THR A 129 -0.54 3.79 -7.75
C THR A 129 -0.94 2.32 -7.85
N VAL A 130 -1.87 2.01 -8.75
CA VAL A 130 -2.26 0.65 -9.10
C VAL A 130 -1.83 0.40 -10.55
N TYR A 131 -1.20 -0.74 -10.80
CA TYR A 131 -0.80 -1.20 -12.11
C TYR A 131 -1.61 -2.44 -12.47
N ALA A 132 -2.21 -2.45 -13.66
CA ALA A 132 -2.78 -3.65 -14.26
C ALA A 132 -1.70 -4.33 -15.10
N LEU A 133 -1.43 -5.60 -14.82
CA LEU A 133 -0.35 -6.37 -15.44
C LEU A 133 -0.90 -7.50 -16.32
N ASP A 134 -0.25 -7.77 -17.44
CA ASP A 134 -0.59 -8.90 -18.34
C ASP A 134 -0.07 -10.27 -17.88
N THR A 135 0.56 -10.31 -16.71
CA THR A 135 1.23 -11.49 -16.16
C THR A 135 1.09 -11.58 -14.63
N LYS A 136 1.47 -12.75 -14.09
CA LYS A 136 1.81 -12.93 -12.67
C LYS A 136 3.31 -12.73 -12.52
N LEU A 137 3.74 -11.94 -11.55
CA LEU A 137 5.14 -11.65 -11.29
C LEU A 137 5.79 -12.81 -10.52
N ASP A 138 6.98 -13.19 -10.96
CA ASP A 138 7.89 -14.06 -10.21
C ASP A 138 8.62 -13.24 -9.15
N LEU A 139 7.92 -13.03 -8.03
CA LEU A 139 8.35 -12.34 -6.82
C LEU A 139 8.04 -13.22 -5.61
N LYS A 140 8.83 -13.08 -4.54
CA LYS A 140 8.62 -13.73 -3.24
C LYS A 140 8.45 -12.66 -2.17
N ASP A 141 7.71 -12.96 -1.10
CA ASP A 141 7.54 -12.04 0.02
C ASP A 141 8.89 -11.48 0.52
N GLY A 142 8.88 -10.22 0.93
CA GLY A 142 10.10 -9.49 1.32
C GLY A 142 10.90 -8.96 0.13
N TYR A 143 10.33 -8.89 -1.07
CA TYR A 143 10.97 -8.22 -2.20
C TYR A 143 11.14 -6.70 -1.96
N TRP A 144 12.06 -6.09 -2.70
CA TRP A 144 12.38 -4.67 -2.58
C TRP A 144 11.80 -3.85 -3.73
N LEU A 145 11.64 -2.54 -3.52
CA LEU A 145 11.10 -1.62 -4.54
C LEU A 145 11.84 -1.70 -5.87
N ASN A 146 13.17 -1.84 -5.85
CA ASN A 146 13.95 -1.93 -7.08
C ASN A 146 13.63 -3.20 -7.89
N ASP A 147 13.36 -4.32 -7.21
CA ASP A 147 12.98 -5.57 -7.89
C ASP A 147 11.54 -5.50 -8.39
N PHE A 148 10.63 -4.96 -7.57
CA PHE A 148 9.25 -4.66 -7.98
C PHE A 148 9.21 -3.83 -9.28
N LEU A 149 9.92 -2.71 -9.32
CA LEU A 149 9.92 -1.81 -10.49
C LEU A 149 10.46 -2.49 -11.75
N ARG A 150 11.51 -3.32 -11.63
CA ARG A 150 12.05 -4.09 -12.76
C ARG A 150 11.09 -5.18 -13.23
N LYS A 151 10.39 -5.84 -12.30
CA LYS A 151 9.47 -6.94 -12.62
C LYS A 151 8.16 -6.47 -13.23
N ILE A 152 7.69 -5.26 -12.90
CA ILE A 152 6.51 -4.68 -13.57
C ILE A 152 6.85 -4.09 -14.95
N GLU A 153 8.10 -3.71 -15.19
CA GLU A 153 8.53 -3.11 -16.45
C GLU A 153 8.23 -4.04 -17.64
N GLY A 154 7.64 -3.49 -18.70
CA GLY A 154 7.22 -4.25 -19.88
C GLY A 154 5.90 -5.03 -19.71
N HIS A 155 5.36 -5.15 -18.50
CA HIS A 155 4.12 -5.88 -18.21
C HIS A 155 2.92 -4.98 -17.87
N ILE A 156 3.14 -3.67 -17.68
CA ILE A 156 2.08 -2.70 -17.41
C ILE A 156 1.26 -2.49 -18.68
N ILE A 157 -0.02 -2.86 -18.62
CA ILE A 157 -0.98 -2.62 -19.72
C ILE A 157 -1.93 -1.45 -19.43
N ASP A 158 -2.07 -1.06 -18.16
CA ASP A 158 -2.74 0.16 -17.72
C ASP A 158 -2.28 0.53 -16.30
N SER A 159 -2.40 1.80 -15.95
CA SER A 159 -2.08 2.29 -14.60
C SER A 159 -2.99 3.44 -14.20
N ALA A 160 -3.27 3.55 -12.91
CA ALA A 160 -3.99 4.69 -12.35
C ALA A 160 -3.30 5.13 -11.06
N THR A 161 -3.40 6.42 -10.74
CA THR A 161 -2.85 6.98 -9.51
C THR A 161 -3.87 7.93 -8.88
N ILE A 162 -4.06 7.81 -7.57
CA ILE A 162 -4.82 8.76 -6.77
C ILE A 162 -3.97 9.31 -5.63
N SER A 163 -4.30 10.53 -5.21
CA SER A 163 -3.73 11.18 -4.03
C SER A 163 -4.83 11.32 -2.97
N VAL A 164 -4.56 10.88 -1.75
CA VAL A 164 -5.58 10.74 -0.71
C VAL A 164 -5.04 11.25 0.62
N PRO A 165 -5.72 12.19 1.29
CA PRO A 165 -5.23 12.73 2.54
C PRO A 165 -5.50 11.79 3.72
N SER A 166 -4.56 11.75 4.67
CA SER A 166 -4.80 11.22 6.02
C SER A 166 -4.38 12.23 7.06
N ARG A 167 -5.24 12.40 8.07
CA ARG A 167 -5.13 13.48 9.06
C ARG A 167 -4.08 13.17 10.13
N ALA A 168 -3.39 14.21 10.60
CA ALA A 168 -2.47 14.13 11.74
C ALA A 168 -3.13 14.44 13.10
N LYS A 169 -4.29 15.10 13.09
CA LYS A 169 -5.06 15.55 14.27
C LYS A 169 -6.54 15.29 14.10
#